data_AF-A0A4Q5NWU3-F1
#
_entry.id   AF-A0A4Q5NWU3-F1
#
_cell.length_a   1.000
_cell.length_b   1.000
_cell.length_c   1.000
_cell.angle_alpha   90.00
_cell.angle_beta   90.00
_cell.angle_gamma   90.00
#
_symmetry.space_group_name_H-M   'P 1'
#
loop_
_entity.id
_entity.type
_entity.pdbx_description
1 polymer ?
#
loop_
_entity_poly.entity_id
_entity_poly.type
_entity_poly.pdbx_seq_one_letter_code
_entity_poly.pdbx_strand_id
1 'polypeptide(L)'
;MNISNTKNRILWLGGVALFGCASLALAQTATLRANVVPQLAAFKVVSAATGDKLESAEKIAPGDIIEYQARYSNTGNRVAKNLQAILPIPSALQWVPSSALPANPQASLDGKSFASLPLKRTVKAPDGSEKVVIVPTSELRFLRWTITSLEPGQTVKVSARALLAQADKTTR
;
A
#
# COMPACT_ATOMS: atom_id res chain seq x y z
N MET A 1 -62.71 -26.05 49.30
CA MET A 1 -63.16 -24.85 48.54
C MET A 1 -62.65 -25.00 47.12
N ASN A 2 -63.37 -25.44 46.09
CA ASN A 2 -64.75 -25.16 45.63
C ASN A 2 -65.04 -23.65 45.52
N ILE A 3 -65.13 -23.14 44.28
CA ILE A 3 -66.33 -22.55 43.67
C ILE A 3 -66.10 -22.34 42.15
N SER A 4 -67.09 -22.85 41.39
CA SER A 4 -67.54 -22.69 39.99
C SER A 4 -66.98 -21.52 39.14
N ASN A 5 -66.58 -21.73 37.88
CA ASN A 5 -67.38 -22.02 36.67
C ASN A 5 -68.15 -20.81 36.13
N THR A 6 -67.76 -20.29 34.96
CA THR A 6 -68.67 -19.61 34.03
C THR A 6 -68.19 -19.86 32.60
N LYS A 7 -69.05 -20.56 31.85
CA LYS A 7 -68.95 -20.81 30.41
C LYS A 7 -69.41 -19.55 29.68
N ASN A 8 -68.61 -19.05 28.72
CA ASN A 8 -69.14 -18.25 27.62
C ASN A 8 -68.76 -18.92 26.30
N ARG A 9 -69.78 -19.54 25.68
CA ARG A 9 -69.77 -20.01 24.31
C ARG A 9 -70.16 -18.83 23.43
N ILE A 10 -69.26 -18.38 22.55
CA ILE A 10 -69.65 -17.62 21.37
C ILE A 10 -68.92 -18.25 20.20
N LEU A 11 -69.70 -18.97 19.37
CA LEU A 11 -69.31 -19.36 18.03
C LEU A 11 -69.29 -18.11 17.16
N TRP A 12 -68.13 -17.81 16.58
CA TRP A 12 -68.03 -17.01 15.37
C TRP A 12 -67.42 -17.89 14.28
N LEU A 13 -68.25 -18.31 13.33
CA LEU A 13 -67.81 -18.63 11.97
C LEU A 13 -67.36 -17.32 11.34
N GLY A 14 -66.09 -17.21 11.00
CA GLY A 14 -65.56 -16.00 10.38
C GLY A 14 -64.19 -16.24 9.79
N GLY A 15 -64.18 -16.66 8.51
CA GLY A 15 -63.15 -16.27 7.55
C GLY A 15 -61.75 -16.82 7.76
N VAL A 16 -61.42 -17.86 6.99
CA VAL A 16 -60.06 -18.06 6.51
C VAL A 16 -59.64 -16.81 5.73
N ALA A 17 -58.68 -16.07 6.26
CA ALA A 17 -57.85 -15.16 5.49
C ALA A 17 -56.43 -15.27 6.06
N LEU A 18 -55.69 -16.28 5.60
CA LEU A 18 -54.24 -16.34 5.79
C LEU A 18 -53.64 -15.19 4.96
N PHE A 19 -53.58 -14.01 5.57
CA PHE A 19 -52.90 -12.85 5.04
C PHE A 19 -51.41 -13.16 4.95
N GLY A 20 -50.87 -13.00 3.75
CA GLY A 20 -49.49 -13.31 3.43
C GLY A 20 -48.48 -12.50 4.22
N CYS A 21 -47.32 -13.11 4.41
CA CYS A 21 -46.05 -12.42 4.37
C CYS A 21 -45.19 -13.18 3.36
N ALA A 22 -45.34 -12.84 2.09
CA ALA A 22 -44.28 -13.10 1.13
C ALA A 22 -43.10 -12.21 1.56
N SER A 23 -42.17 -12.78 2.31
CA SER A 23 -40.93 -12.13 2.68
C SER A 23 -40.17 -11.82 1.40
N LEU A 24 -40.32 -10.60 0.88
CA LEU A 24 -39.40 -10.04 -0.10
C LEU A 24 -38.05 -9.93 0.58
N ALA A 25 -37.23 -10.97 0.46
CA ALA A 25 -35.81 -10.87 0.70
C ALA A 25 -35.27 -9.88 -0.35
N LEU A 26 -35.15 -8.60 0.03
CA LEU A 26 -34.34 -7.66 -0.72
C LEU A 26 -32.92 -8.20 -0.71
N ALA A 27 -32.55 -8.89 -1.78
CA ALA A 27 -31.16 -9.23 -2.06
C ALA A 27 -30.42 -7.89 -2.15
N GLN A 28 -29.73 -7.52 -1.07
CA GLN A 28 -28.83 -6.39 -1.07
C GLN A 28 -27.76 -6.71 -2.12
N THR A 29 -27.83 -6.04 -3.26
CA THR A 29 -26.80 -6.13 -4.30
C THR A 29 -25.55 -5.46 -3.73
N ALA A 30 -24.74 -6.24 -3.00
CA ALA A 30 -23.43 -5.81 -2.59
C ALA A 30 -22.68 -5.37 -3.84
N THR A 31 -22.43 -4.07 -3.99
CA THR A 31 -21.75 -3.54 -5.17
C THR A 31 -20.37 -4.16 -5.22
N LEU A 32 -20.13 -4.97 -6.25
CA LEU A 32 -18.85 -5.65 -6.45
C LEU A 32 -17.79 -4.60 -6.82
N ARG A 33 -16.82 -4.37 -5.94
CA ARG A 33 -15.74 -3.40 -6.14
C ARG A 33 -14.40 -3.91 -5.61
N ALA A 34 -13.32 -3.61 -6.32
CA ALA A 34 -11.98 -3.69 -5.75
C ALA A 34 -11.77 -2.46 -4.86
N ASN A 35 -11.12 -2.64 -3.70
CA ASN A 35 -10.85 -1.53 -2.80
C ASN A 35 -9.47 -1.72 -2.15
N VAL A 36 -8.46 -1.01 -2.64
CA VAL A 36 -7.10 -1.14 -2.14
C VAL A 36 -6.80 -0.01 -1.17
N VAL A 37 -6.39 -0.38 0.05
CA VAL A 37 -6.01 0.56 1.11
C VAL A 37 -4.49 0.52 1.29
N PRO A 38 -3.79 1.64 1.05
CA PRO A 38 -2.36 1.74 1.33
C PRO A 38 -2.09 2.11 2.80
N GLN A 39 -1.02 1.55 3.36
CA GLN A 39 -0.48 1.90 4.67
C GLN A 39 1.04 2.07 4.57
N LEU A 40 1.56 3.21 4.99
CA LEU A 40 2.99 3.52 4.98
C LEU A 40 3.56 3.49 6.39
N ALA A 41 4.72 2.86 6.55
CA ALA A 41 5.51 2.88 7.76
C ALA A 41 6.98 3.14 7.43
N ALA A 42 7.69 3.79 8.35
CA ALA A 42 9.12 4.06 8.24
C ALA A 42 9.83 3.56 9.49
N PHE A 43 10.97 2.90 9.31
CA PHE A 43 11.74 2.31 10.38
C PHE A 43 13.21 2.68 10.24
N LYS A 44 13.88 2.98 11.36
CA LYS A 44 15.33 3.07 11.39
C LYS A 44 15.91 1.66 11.34
N VAL A 45 16.88 1.44 10.47
CA VAL A 45 17.61 0.18 10.35
C VAL A 45 18.82 0.23 11.28
N VAL A 46 18.89 -0.72 12.20
CA VAL A 46 20.02 -0.89 13.13
C VAL A 46 20.67 -2.22 12.85
N SER A 47 21.89 -2.21 12.32
CA SER A 47 22.63 -3.45 12.06
C SER A 47 23.02 -4.13 13.37
N ALA A 48 22.70 -5.41 13.48
CA ALA A 48 23.07 -6.25 14.61
C ALA A 48 23.81 -7.50 14.12
N ALA A 49 24.49 -8.20 15.05
CA ALA A 49 25.29 -9.38 14.73
C ALA A 49 24.48 -10.53 14.07
N THR A 50 23.18 -10.57 14.31
CA THR A 50 22.24 -11.59 13.78
C THR A 50 21.45 -11.11 12.58
N GLY A 51 21.76 -9.93 12.02
CA GLY A 51 21.02 -9.27 10.95
C GLY A 51 20.45 -7.91 11.36
N ASP A 52 19.88 -7.20 10.41
CA ASP A 52 19.31 -5.87 10.67
C ASP A 52 18.04 -5.94 11.52
N LYS A 53 17.94 -5.02 12.49
CA LYS A 53 16.74 -4.77 13.29
C LYS A 53 16.05 -3.50 12.80
N LEU A 54 14.71 -3.48 12.88
CA LEU A 54 13.89 -2.30 12.59
C LEU A 54 13.41 -1.66 13.90
N GLU A 55 13.65 -0.36 14.04
CA GLU A 55 13.21 0.46 15.17
C GLU A 55 12.35 1.63 14.70
N SER A 56 11.56 2.21 15.61
CA SER A 56 10.74 3.38 15.31
C SER A 56 11.62 4.54 14.81
N ALA A 57 11.27 5.14 13.67
CA ALA A 57 12.04 6.23 13.05
C ALA A 57 11.70 7.62 13.63
N GLU A 58 11.57 7.75 14.96
CA GLU A 58 11.19 9.01 15.62
C GLU A 58 12.28 10.07 15.57
N LYS A 59 13.54 9.65 15.59
CA LYS A 59 14.71 10.52 15.47
C LYS A 59 15.68 9.90 14.47
N ILE A 60 16.05 10.68 13.47
CA ILE A 60 17.01 10.30 12.44
C ILE A 60 18.19 11.26 12.45
N ALA A 61 19.38 10.72 12.25
CA ALA A 61 20.63 11.46 12.17
C ALA A 61 21.34 11.17 10.85
N PRO A 62 22.19 12.09 10.35
CA PRO A 62 22.98 11.81 9.17
C PRO A 62 23.83 10.55 9.32
N GLY A 63 23.79 9.67 8.31
CA GLY A 63 24.34 8.32 8.34
C GLY A 63 23.29 7.23 8.60
N ASP A 64 22.10 7.57 9.11
CA ASP A 64 21.05 6.60 9.36
C ASP A 64 20.44 6.05 8.07
N ILE A 65 20.13 4.75 8.08
CA ILE A 65 19.37 4.08 7.04
C ILE A 65 17.92 3.93 7.50
N ILE A 66 16.99 4.38 6.68
CA ILE A 66 15.55 4.30 6.92
C ILE A 66 14.93 3.32 5.93
N GLU A 67 14.22 2.32 6.44
CA GLU A 67 13.41 1.41 5.63
C GLU A 67 11.97 1.91 5.58
N TYR A 68 11.51 2.23 4.38
CA TYR A 68 10.10 2.52 4.11
C TYR A 68 9.40 1.23 3.70
N GLN A 69 8.23 0.98 4.28
CA GLN A 69 7.36 -0.16 3.95
C GLN A 69 5.97 0.35 3.59
N ALA A 70 5.52 0.04 2.38
CA ALA A 70 4.15 0.28 1.95
C ALA A 70 3.41 -1.07 1.87
N ARG A 71 2.30 -1.18 2.60
CA ARG A 71 1.38 -2.33 2.54
C ARG A 71 0.12 -1.92 1.80
N TYR A 72 -0.29 -2.76 0.84
CA TYR A 72 -1.51 -2.57 0.06
C TYR A 72 -2.44 -3.75 0.34
N SER A 73 -3.60 -3.47 0.91
CA SER A 73 -4.60 -4.49 1.25
C SER A 73 -5.85 -4.30 0.42
N ASN A 74 -6.32 -5.35 -0.26
CA ASN A 74 -7.59 -5.31 -0.96
C ASN A 74 -8.73 -5.69 0.01
N THR A 75 -9.42 -4.69 0.53
CA THR A 75 -10.57 -4.88 1.44
C THR A 75 -11.90 -4.95 0.69
N GLY A 76 -11.87 -4.96 -0.65
CA GLY A 76 -13.04 -5.13 -1.49
C GLY A 76 -13.42 -6.60 -1.66
N ASN A 77 -14.41 -6.84 -2.51
CA ASN A 77 -14.92 -8.17 -2.85
C ASN A 77 -14.65 -8.54 -4.33
N ARG A 78 -13.73 -7.83 -4.99
CA ARG A 78 -13.23 -8.11 -6.36
C ARG A 78 -11.71 -7.98 -6.40
N VAL A 79 -11.07 -8.74 -7.30
CA VAL A 79 -9.63 -8.63 -7.59
C VAL A 79 -9.26 -7.21 -8.05
N ALA A 80 -8.21 -6.65 -7.46
CA ALA A 80 -7.56 -5.44 -7.97
C ALA A 80 -6.50 -5.84 -8.99
N LYS A 81 -6.53 -5.28 -10.21
CA LYS A 81 -5.59 -5.63 -11.28
C LYS A 81 -4.65 -4.47 -11.59
N ASN A 82 -3.42 -4.80 -11.98
CA ASN A 82 -2.40 -3.84 -12.45
C ASN A 82 -2.15 -2.67 -11.48
N LEU A 83 -2.14 -2.97 -10.17
CA LEU A 83 -1.89 -1.97 -9.14
C LEU A 83 -0.46 -1.45 -9.27
N GLN A 84 -0.33 -0.13 -9.39
CA GLN A 84 0.96 0.56 -9.38
C GLN A 84 1.29 0.96 -7.95
N ALA A 85 2.14 0.18 -7.29
CA ALA A 85 2.67 0.53 -5.98
C ALA A 85 3.83 1.50 -6.16
N ILE A 86 3.65 2.75 -5.72
CA ILE A 86 4.66 3.81 -5.82
C ILE A 86 5.14 4.17 -4.42
N LEU A 87 6.46 4.14 -4.22
CA LEU A 87 7.11 4.52 -2.98
C LEU A 87 8.00 5.76 -3.22
N PRO A 88 7.64 6.92 -2.66
CA PRO A 88 8.46 8.11 -2.76
C PRO A 88 9.70 8.00 -1.84
N ILE A 89 10.83 8.51 -2.33
CA ILE A 89 12.07 8.70 -1.58
C ILE A 89 12.21 10.20 -1.29
N PRO A 90 12.08 10.64 -0.02
CA PRO A 90 12.20 12.04 0.36
C PRO A 90 13.48 12.69 -0.15
N SER A 91 13.41 13.97 -0.52
CA SER A 91 14.54 14.72 -1.10
C SER A 91 15.78 14.77 -0.22
N ALA A 92 15.60 14.75 1.10
CA ALA A 92 16.69 14.70 2.07
C ALA A 92 17.42 13.34 2.11
N LEU A 93 16.85 12.30 1.49
CA LEU A 93 17.36 10.94 1.50
C LEU A 93 17.83 10.50 0.11
N GLN A 94 18.81 9.63 0.10
CA GLN A 94 19.31 8.92 -1.07
C GLN A 94 18.87 7.47 -1.03
N TRP A 95 18.35 6.93 -2.14
CA TRP A 95 18.00 5.51 -2.20
C TRP A 95 19.25 4.63 -2.06
N VAL A 96 19.14 3.57 -1.25
CA VAL A 96 20.16 2.53 -1.10
C VAL A 96 19.95 1.47 -2.20
N PRO A 97 20.89 1.29 -3.15
CA PRO A 97 20.76 0.31 -4.22
C PRO A 97 20.46 -1.10 -3.70
N SER A 98 19.69 -1.87 -4.45
CA SER A 98 19.37 -3.28 -4.16
C SER A 98 18.65 -3.53 -2.82
N SER A 99 18.25 -2.49 -2.09
CA SER A 99 17.46 -2.61 -0.85
C SER A 99 15.96 -2.80 -1.07
N ALA A 100 15.52 -2.69 -2.32
CA ALA A 100 14.13 -2.76 -2.70
C ALA A 100 13.60 -4.20 -2.64
N LEU A 101 12.42 -4.38 -2.05
CA LEU A 101 11.68 -5.64 -2.01
C LEU A 101 10.23 -5.39 -2.44
N PRO A 102 9.67 -6.16 -3.40
CA PRO A 102 10.37 -7.09 -4.29
C PRO A 102 11.53 -6.45 -5.05
N ALA A 103 12.51 -7.26 -5.47
CA ALA A 103 13.68 -6.78 -6.18
C ALA A 103 13.30 -6.14 -7.53
N ASN A 104 14.22 -5.35 -8.08
CA ASN A 104 14.12 -4.71 -9.40
C ASN A 104 12.88 -3.81 -9.60
N PRO A 105 12.63 -2.83 -8.71
CA PRO A 105 11.63 -1.81 -9.00
C PRO A 105 12.01 -1.00 -10.25
N GLN A 106 11.02 -0.37 -10.87
CA GLN A 106 11.28 0.75 -11.76
C GLN A 106 11.57 2.00 -10.92
N ALA A 107 12.39 2.90 -11.43
CA ALA A 107 12.73 4.14 -10.76
C ALA A 107 12.33 5.36 -11.60
N SER A 108 12.15 6.49 -10.92
CA SER A 108 11.84 7.78 -11.54
C SER A 108 12.47 8.93 -10.77
N LEU A 109 12.78 10.00 -11.51
CA LEU A 109 13.23 11.29 -11.00
C LEU A 109 12.05 12.20 -10.61
N ASP A 110 10.92 12.05 -11.29
CA ASP A 110 9.81 13.02 -11.29
C ASP A 110 8.44 12.41 -10.93
N GLY A 111 8.37 11.08 -10.78
CA GLY A 111 7.14 10.36 -10.48
C GLY A 111 6.20 10.22 -11.68
N LYS A 112 6.65 10.61 -12.88
CA LYS A 112 5.89 10.53 -14.14
C LYS A 112 6.52 9.49 -15.06
N SER A 113 7.83 9.58 -15.27
CA SER A 113 8.57 8.69 -16.16
C SER A 113 9.31 7.64 -15.34
N PHE A 114 8.87 6.38 -15.46
CA PHE A 114 9.46 5.26 -14.74
C PHE A 114 10.16 4.33 -15.72
N ALA A 115 11.38 3.92 -15.39
CA ALA A 115 12.14 2.97 -16.20
C ALA A 115 12.93 2.01 -15.32
N SER A 116 13.36 0.90 -15.91
CA SER A 116 14.19 -0.11 -15.25
C SER A 116 15.56 0.47 -14.88
N LEU A 117 16.10 0.03 -13.75
CA LEU A 117 17.42 0.42 -13.30
C LEU A 117 18.53 -0.34 -14.08
N PRO A 118 19.72 0.27 -14.26
CA PRO A 118 20.07 1.63 -13.90
C PRO A 118 19.48 2.66 -14.87
N LEU A 119 19.00 3.80 -14.34
CA LEU A 119 18.58 4.92 -15.18
C LEU A 119 19.80 5.58 -15.83
N LYS A 120 19.64 5.99 -17.09
CA LYS A 120 20.66 6.67 -17.88
C LYS A 120 20.10 8.00 -18.38
N ARG A 121 20.94 9.03 -18.44
CA ARG A 121 20.64 10.30 -19.11
C ARG A 121 21.74 10.67 -20.08
N THR A 122 21.39 11.40 -21.12
CA THR A 122 22.36 12.04 -22.01
C THR A 122 22.70 13.42 -21.47
N VAL A 123 23.98 13.71 -21.34
CA VAL A 123 24.51 15.04 -20.96
C VAL A 123 25.36 15.57 -22.10
N LYS A 124 25.26 16.87 -22.37
CA LYS A 124 26.11 17.55 -23.34
C LYS A 124 27.41 17.97 -22.66
N ALA A 125 28.54 17.53 -23.20
CA ALA A 125 29.86 17.89 -22.72
C ALA A 125 30.27 19.30 -23.22
N PRO A 126 31.28 19.94 -22.59
CA PRO A 126 31.76 21.26 -23.01
C PRO A 126 32.26 21.30 -24.47
N ASP A 127 32.72 20.17 -25.01
CA ASP A 127 33.15 20.02 -26.41
C ASP A 127 31.98 19.87 -27.41
N GLY A 128 30.73 19.93 -26.92
CA GLY A 128 29.53 19.77 -27.74
C GLY A 128 29.09 18.33 -27.99
N SER A 129 29.89 17.33 -27.56
CA SER A 129 29.53 15.91 -27.69
C SER A 129 28.45 15.49 -26.69
N GLU A 130 27.70 14.44 -27.03
CA GLU A 130 26.72 13.82 -26.15
C GLU A 130 27.34 12.62 -25.43
N LYS A 131 27.17 12.58 -24.11
CA LYS A 131 27.62 11.47 -23.27
C LYS A 131 26.46 10.87 -22.49
N VAL A 132 26.33 9.54 -22.54
CA VAL A 132 25.38 8.82 -21.69
C VAL A 132 26.00 8.57 -20.32
N VAL A 133 25.34 9.03 -19.26
CA VAL A 133 25.77 8.84 -17.86
C VAL A 133 24.69 8.15 -17.06
N ILE A 134 25.10 7.36 -16.07
CA ILE A 134 24.18 6.75 -15.10
C ILE A 134 23.66 7.84 -14.17
N VAL A 135 22.35 7.84 -13.93
CA VAL A 135 21.72 8.72 -12.97
C VAL A 135 22.10 8.26 -11.55
N PRO A 136 22.72 9.13 -10.73
CA PRO A 136 23.04 8.81 -9.34
C PRO A 136 21.80 8.44 -8.53
N THR A 137 21.94 7.54 -7.54
CA THR A 137 20.80 7.18 -6.70
C THR A 137 20.32 8.31 -5.79
N SER A 138 21.15 9.34 -5.57
CA SER A 138 20.77 10.59 -4.92
C SER A 138 19.83 11.46 -5.76
N GLU A 139 19.64 11.17 -7.05
CA GLU A 139 18.67 11.88 -7.87
C GLU A 139 17.33 11.13 -7.96
N LEU A 140 17.29 9.83 -7.65
CA LEU A 140 16.07 9.02 -7.74
C LEU A 140 15.08 9.38 -6.64
N ARG A 141 13.83 9.67 -7.04
CA ARG A 141 12.78 10.18 -6.13
C ARG A 141 11.60 9.22 -5.96
N PHE A 142 11.39 8.29 -6.87
CA PHE A 142 10.27 7.35 -6.79
C PHE A 142 10.69 5.97 -7.24
N LEU A 143 10.21 4.96 -6.52
CA LEU A 143 10.27 3.56 -6.91
C LEU A 143 8.87 3.06 -7.22
N ARG A 144 8.75 2.17 -8.20
CA ARG A 144 7.46 1.61 -8.63
C ARG A 144 7.54 0.12 -8.87
N TRP A 145 6.50 -0.57 -8.41
CA TRP A 145 6.21 -1.97 -8.70
C TRP A 145 4.85 -2.09 -9.37
N THR A 146 4.75 -2.98 -10.36
CA THR A 146 3.47 -3.39 -10.94
C THR A 146 3.03 -4.70 -10.28
N ILE A 147 1.92 -4.65 -9.56
CA ILE A 147 1.28 -5.82 -8.97
C ILE A 147 0.13 -6.23 -9.90
N THR A 148 0.32 -7.34 -10.63
CA THR A 148 -0.61 -7.79 -11.67
C THR A 148 -2.01 -8.07 -11.14
N SER A 149 -2.11 -8.72 -9.98
CA SER A 149 -3.38 -8.98 -9.31
C SER A 149 -3.21 -8.98 -7.79
N LEU A 150 -4.27 -8.54 -7.10
CA LEU A 150 -4.40 -8.62 -5.65
C LEU A 150 -5.83 -9.06 -5.32
N GLU A 151 -5.99 -10.32 -4.92
CA GLU A 151 -7.30 -10.91 -4.62
C GLU A 151 -7.98 -10.26 -3.41
N PRO A 152 -9.31 -10.37 -3.26
CA PRO A 152 -10.01 -9.95 -2.05
C PRO A 152 -9.36 -10.52 -0.78
N GLY A 153 -9.15 -9.67 0.23
CA GLY A 153 -8.51 -10.02 1.49
C GLY A 153 -6.98 -10.15 1.44
N GLN A 154 -6.36 -10.14 0.25
CA GLN A 154 -4.90 -10.21 0.13
C GLN A 154 -4.23 -8.90 0.48
N THR A 155 -3.00 -9.03 0.99
CA THR A 155 -2.10 -7.90 1.27
C THR A 155 -0.74 -8.17 0.65
N VAL A 156 -0.19 -7.15 -0.01
CA VAL A 156 1.17 -7.17 -0.53
C VAL A 156 1.98 -6.05 0.10
N LYS A 157 3.25 -6.32 0.37
CA LYS A 157 4.20 -5.34 0.92
C LYS A 157 5.29 -5.04 -0.11
N VAL A 158 5.59 -3.76 -0.29
CA VAL A 158 6.82 -3.29 -0.93
C VAL A 158 7.64 -2.50 0.07
N SER A 159 8.96 -2.53 -0.06
CA SER A 159 9.87 -1.78 0.80
C SER A 159 11.11 -1.32 0.06
N ALA A 160 11.74 -0.27 0.56
CA ALA A 160 13.06 0.17 0.11
C ALA A 160 13.76 0.92 1.24
N ARG A 161 15.09 0.93 1.21
CA ARG A 161 15.91 1.67 2.16
C ARG A 161 16.45 2.94 1.55
N ALA A 162 16.54 3.98 2.36
CA ALA A 162 17.12 5.25 2.00
C ALA A 162 18.05 5.75 3.10
N LEU A 163 19.20 6.29 2.71
CA LEU A 163 20.23 6.82 3.58
C LEU A 163 20.02 8.33 3.73
N LEU A 164 20.04 8.82 4.98
CA LEU A 164 20.21 10.24 5.23
C LEU A 164 21.68 10.58 5.08
N ALA A 165 22.07 11.16 3.94
CA ALA A 165 23.46 11.49 3.68
C ALA A 165 24.00 12.50 4.71
N GLN A 166 25.29 12.40 5.02
CA GLN A 166 25.97 13.43 5.79
C GLN A 166 26.01 14.72 4.97
N ALA A 167 25.71 15.85 5.60
CA ALA A 167 25.98 17.14 4.98
C ALA A 167 27.48 17.22 4.73
N ASP A 168 27.87 17.27 3.46
CA ASP A 168 29.27 17.30 3.09
C ASP A 168 29.91 18.55 3.70
N LYS A 169 30.95 18.39 4.52
CA LYS A 169 31.64 19.50 5.19
C LYS A 169 32.57 20.27 4.24
N THR A 170 32.31 20.21 2.94
CA THR A 170 33.17 20.78 1.90
C THR A 170 32.59 22.11 1.42
N THR A 171 32.77 23.13 2.24
CA THR A 171 32.97 24.50 1.76
C THR A 171 34.12 25.05 2.59
N ARG A 172 35.30 25.03 2.00
CA ARG A 172 36.46 25.77 2.46
C ARG A 172 36.93 26.65 1.31
#